data_AF-A0A923Q481-F1
#
_entry.id   AF-A0A923Q481-F1
#
_cell.length_a   1.000
_cell.length_b   1.000
_cell.length_c   1.000
_cell.angle_alpha   90.00
_cell.angle_beta   90.00
_cell.angle_gamma   90.00
#
_symmetry.space_group_name_H-M   'P 1'
#
loop_
_entity.id
_entity.type
_entity.pdbx_description
1 polymer ?
#
loop_
_entity_poly.entity_id
_entity_poly.type
_entity_poly.pdbx_seq_one_letter_code
_entity_poly.pdbx_strand_id
1 'polypeptide(L)'
;QLLGVLAGTVAARGPGLGITITDPKGQVTGDVLLGALEELRAAGAEAVQIQGPAAAADPTTSPVRDTVRVVASTSFVDGDGGVVVDGMLLRPPYRFTVIGDPSTIETALGIPGGVLDTVEQRGGRVVVVQGRDVLVGALRATTTPRYARPAS
;
A
#
# COMPACT_ATOMS: atom_id res chain seq x y z
N GLN A 1 5.03 2.70 21.83
CA GLN A 1 5.49 2.05 20.58
C GLN A 1 4.41 1.99 19.50
N LEU A 2 3.14 1.69 19.84
CA LEU A 2 2.01 1.66 18.88
C LEU A 2 1.90 2.93 18.00
N LEU A 3 2.11 4.12 18.58
CA LEU A 3 2.03 5.39 17.84
C LEU A 3 3.01 5.49 16.66
N GLY A 4 4.20 4.88 16.75
CA GLY A 4 5.17 4.90 15.66
C GLY A 4 4.75 4.00 14.50
N VAL A 5 4.05 2.89 14.77
CA VAL A 5 3.54 1.98 13.73
C VAL A 5 2.42 2.68 12.96
N LEU A 6 1.49 3.33 13.66
CA LEU A 6 0.40 4.10 13.04
C LEU A 6 0.92 5.30 12.25
N ALA A 7 1.91 6.03 12.79
CA ALA A 7 2.54 7.16 12.11
C ALA A 7 3.44 6.74 10.94
N GLY A 8 3.71 5.43 10.78
CA GLY A 8 4.60 4.92 9.75
C GLY A 8 6.08 5.15 10.02
N THR A 9 6.47 5.60 11.22
CA THR A 9 7.85 5.99 11.54
C THR A 9 8.71 4.83 12.05
N VAL A 10 8.10 3.68 12.36
CA VAL A 10 8.82 2.42 12.63
C VAL A 10 8.31 1.30 11.72
N ALA A 11 9.18 0.32 11.49
CA ALA A 11 8.83 -0.91 10.78
C ALA A 11 7.85 -1.75 11.62
N ALA A 12 7.06 -2.57 10.95
CA ALA A 12 6.14 -3.51 11.57
C ALA A 12 6.38 -4.93 11.03
N ARG A 13 6.23 -5.93 11.88
CA ARG A 13 6.40 -7.34 11.54
C ARG A 13 5.35 -8.18 12.27
N GLY A 14 4.78 -9.17 11.59
CA GLY A 14 3.72 -9.99 12.14
C GLY A 14 3.02 -10.85 11.07
N PRO A 15 1.92 -11.53 11.43
CA PRO A 15 1.09 -12.22 10.45
C PRO A 15 0.47 -11.22 9.46
N GLY A 16 0.17 -11.69 8.26
CA GLY A 16 -0.38 -10.83 7.23
C GLY A 16 -0.35 -11.45 5.84
N LEU A 17 -0.37 -10.60 4.81
CA LEU A 17 -0.53 -11.01 3.42
C LEU A 17 0.36 -10.19 2.47
N GLY A 18 0.81 -10.84 1.41
CA GLY A 18 1.27 -10.20 0.18
C GLY A 18 0.16 -10.28 -0.88
N ILE A 19 -0.18 -9.16 -1.48
CA ILE A 19 -1.20 -9.06 -2.52
C ILE A 19 -0.55 -8.47 -3.76
N THR A 20 -0.55 -9.20 -4.87
CA THR A 20 0.01 -8.76 -6.15
C THR A 20 -1.11 -8.50 -7.14
N ILE A 21 -1.16 -7.29 -7.68
CA ILE A 21 -2.08 -6.84 -8.71
C ILE A 21 -1.29 -6.67 -10.01
N THR A 22 -1.54 -7.52 -11.00
CA THR A 22 -1.00 -7.35 -12.35
C THR A 22 -2.02 -6.61 -13.21
N ASP A 23 -1.55 -5.70 -14.04
CA ASP A 23 -2.40 -4.88 -14.91
C ASP A 23 -1.82 -4.80 -16.33
N PRO A 24 -2.00 -5.83 -17.16
CA PRO A 24 -1.44 -5.87 -18.51
C PRO A 24 -2.10 -4.86 -19.47
N LYS A 25 -3.27 -4.30 -19.11
CA LYS A 25 -4.02 -3.34 -19.93
C LYS A 25 -3.84 -1.88 -19.49
N GLY A 26 -3.13 -1.63 -18.39
CA GLY A 26 -2.94 -0.30 -17.84
C GLY A 26 -4.27 0.34 -17.40
N GLN A 27 -5.22 -0.45 -16.92
CA GLN A 27 -6.57 0.00 -16.54
C GLN A 27 -6.77 0.10 -15.02
N VAL A 28 -5.79 -0.32 -14.22
CA VAL A 28 -5.82 -0.17 -12.75
C VAL A 28 -5.34 1.23 -12.40
N THR A 29 -6.30 2.09 -12.05
CA THR A 29 -6.14 3.51 -11.74
C THR A 29 -5.97 3.76 -10.24
N GLY A 30 -5.70 5.01 -9.87
CA GLY A 30 -5.51 5.44 -8.49
C GLY A 30 -6.73 5.17 -7.60
N ASP A 31 -7.95 5.33 -8.11
CA ASP A 31 -9.19 5.00 -7.37
C ASP A 31 -9.28 3.50 -7.03
N VAL A 32 -8.84 2.61 -7.93
CA VAL A 32 -8.85 1.16 -7.66
C VAL A 32 -7.85 0.81 -6.57
N LEU A 33 -6.63 1.35 -6.62
CA LEU A 33 -5.63 1.09 -5.58
C LEU A 33 -6.01 1.72 -4.23
N LEU A 34 -6.66 2.88 -4.25
CA LEU A 34 -7.23 3.48 -3.04
C LEU A 34 -8.34 2.60 -2.46
N GLY A 35 -9.27 2.12 -3.29
CA GLY A 35 -10.33 1.21 -2.86
C GLY A 35 -9.76 -0.07 -2.23
N ALA A 36 -8.68 -0.62 -2.80
CA ALA A 36 -8.00 -1.78 -2.20
C ALA A 36 -7.43 -1.46 -0.82
N LEU A 37 -6.79 -0.30 -0.66
CA LEU A 37 -6.31 0.13 0.63
C LEU A 37 -7.45 0.34 1.64
N GLU A 38 -8.59 0.86 1.21
CA GLU A 38 -9.76 1.07 2.05
C GLU A 38 -10.37 -0.25 2.53
N GLU A 39 -10.50 -1.24 1.65
CA GLU A 39 -10.93 -2.59 2.04
C GLU A 39 -9.96 -3.25 3.02
N LEU A 40 -8.66 -3.13 2.78
CA LEU A 40 -7.65 -3.62 3.72
C LEU A 40 -7.81 -3.00 5.11
N ARG A 41 -8.03 -1.68 5.17
CA ARG A 41 -8.28 -0.97 6.43
C ARG A 41 -9.57 -1.44 7.11
N ALA A 42 -10.64 -1.59 6.35
CA ALA A 42 -11.93 -2.10 6.85
C ALA A 42 -11.79 -3.53 7.39
N ALA A 43 -10.92 -4.34 6.79
CA ALA A 43 -10.64 -5.71 7.20
C ALA A 43 -9.64 -5.84 8.37
N GLY A 44 -9.16 -4.72 8.93
CA GLY A 44 -8.28 -4.72 10.10
C GLY A 44 -6.78 -4.72 9.79
N ALA A 45 -6.36 -4.24 8.61
CA ALA A 45 -4.95 -4.01 8.34
C ALA A 45 -4.34 -2.99 9.32
N GLU A 46 -3.24 -3.37 9.96
CA GLU A 46 -2.55 -2.57 10.98
C GLU A 46 -1.37 -1.75 10.40
N ALA A 47 -0.68 -2.32 9.41
CA ALA A 47 0.40 -1.67 8.70
C ALA A 47 0.41 -2.12 7.24
N VAL A 48 0.61 -1.18 6.32
CA VAL A 48 0.61 -1.44 4.87
C VAL A 48 1.77 -0.73 4.21
N GLN A 49 2.43 -1.40 3.28
CA GLN A 49 3.25 -0.76 2.25
C GLN A 49 2.77 -1.20 0.86
N ILE A 50 3.00 -0.35 -0.13
CA ILE A 50 2.77 -0.68 -1.53
C ILE A 50 4.08 -0.54 -2.31
N GLN A 51 4.38 -1.51 -3.15
CA GLN A 51 5.53 -1.53 -4.04
C GLN A 51 5.08 -1.63 -5.50
N GLY A 52 5.84 -1.06 -6.42
CA GLY A 52 5.72 -1.32 -7.85
C GLY A 52 6.97 -0.83 -8.57
N PRO A 53 7.32 -1.36 -9.77
CA PRO A 53 8.45 -0.84 -10.54
C PRO A 53 8.34 0.68 -10.69
N ALA A 54 9.27 1.42 -10.11
CA ALA A 54 9.30 2.86 -10.25
C ALA A 54 9.88 3.28 -11.60
N ALA A 55 9.36 4.37 -12.17
CA ALA A 55 10.12 5.10 -13.18
C ALA A 55 11.43 5.58 -12.53
N ALA A 56 12.54 5.60 -13.27
CA ALA A 56 13.83 6.03 -12.74
C ALA A 56 13.72 7.43 -12.12
N ALA A 57 13.63 7.50 -10.79
CA ALA A 57 13.63 8.74 -10.03
C ALA A 57 15.07 9.19 -9.74
N ASP A 58 15.23 10.49 -9.55
CA ASP A 58 16.49 11.13 -9.16
C ASP A 58 17.18 10.31 -8.04
N PRO A 59 18.44 9.90 -8.23
CA PRO A 59 19.11 9.03 -7.30
C PRO A 59 19.37 9.60 -5.91
N THR A 60 19.06 10.87 -5.67
CA THR A 60 19.35 11.59 -4.44
C THR A 60 18.19 11.64 -3.43
N THR A 61 16.97 11.20 -3.78
CA THR A 61 15.76 11.56 -3.01
C THR A 61 15.16 10.48 -2.08
N SER A 62 15.49 9.19 -2.20
CA SER A 62 15.11 8.15 -1.20
C SER A 62 15.83 6.82 -1.43
N PRO A 63 16.33 6.12 -0.38
CA PRO A 63 16.96 4.80 -0.52
C PRO A 63 15.95 3.68 -0.84
N VAL A 64 14.66 3.91 -0.64
CA VAL A 64 13.58 2.98 -1.03
C VAL A 64 12.96 3.53 -2.31
N ARG A 65 13.33 2.98 -3.45
CA ARG A 65 13.04 3.57 -4.77
C ARG A 65 11.70 3.17 -5.39
N ASP A 66 11.03 2.18 -4.82
CA ASP A 66 9.90 1.50 -5.46
C ASP A 66 8.80 1.13 -4.46
N THR A 67 8.91 1.56 -3.20
CA THR A 67 8.02 1.15 -2.12
C THR A 67 7.62 2.34 -1.25
N VAL A 68 6.33 2.47 -0.98
CA VAL A 68 5.73 3.54 -0.18
C VAL A 68 5.11 2.96 1.09
N ARG A 69 5.47 3.53 2.25
CA ARG A 69 4.76 3.28 3.51
C ARG A 69 3.41 3.99 3.48
N VAL A 70 2.34 3.23 3.61
CA VAL A 70 0.99 3.79 3.65
C VAL A 70 0.69 4.31 5.06
N VAL A 71 0.19 5.54 5.11
CA VAL A 71 -0.29 6.24 6.31
C VAL A 71 -1.62 6.92 6.00
N ALA A 72 -2.23 7.58 6.98
CA ALA A 72 -3.53 8.25 6.81
C ALA A 72 -3.55 9.27 5.66
N SER A 73 -2.45 10.00 5.44
CA SER A 73 -2.33 11.03 4.42
C SER A 73 -1.78 10.54 3.08
N THR A 74 -1.65 9.23 2.86
CA THR A 74 -1.16 8.70 1.57
C THR A 74 -2.15 9.03 0.45
N SER A 75 -1.64 9.64 -0.62
CA SER A 75 -2.42 9.96 -1.82
C SER A 75 -2.20 8.94 -2.93
N PHE A 76 -3.21 8.79 -3.79
CA PHE A 76 -3.16 8.00 -5.03
C PHE A 76 -3.65 8.92 -6.16
N VAL A 77 -2.83 9.08 -7.20
CA VAL A 77 -3.13 9.94 -8.35
C VAL A 77 -2.76 9.18 -9.62
N ASP A 78 -3.59 9.24 -10.65
CA ASP A 78 -3.28 8.64 -11.94
C ASP A 78 -2.01 9.26 -12.54
N GLY A 79 -1.11 8.40 -13.01
CA GLY A 79 0.14 8.79 -13.64
C GLY A 79 0.30 8.15 -15.02
N ASP A 80 1.32 8.57 -15.76
CA ASP A 80 1.59 8.00 -17.08
C ASP A 80 2.06 6.54 -17.00
N GLY A 81 1.15 5.61 -17.32
CA GLY A 81 1.35 4.16 -17.28
C GLY A 81 1.61 3.61 -15.88
N GLY A 82 1.02 4.24 -14.86
CA GLY A 82 1.14 3.85 -13.46
C GLY A 82 0.26 4.71 -12.53
N VAL A 83 0.49 4.58 -11.23
CA VAL A 83 -0.16 5.41 -10.20
C VAL A 83 0.91 6.09 -9.35
N VAL A 84 0.77 7.40 -9.17
CA VAL A 84 1.59 8.18 -8.25
C VAL A 84 1.06 8.01 -6.84
N VAL A 85 1.81 7.28 -6.00
CA VAL A 85 1.50 7.04 -4.59
C VAL A 85 2.41 7.90 -3.73
N ASP A 86 1.83 8.85 -2.99
CA ASP A 86 2.58 9.78 -2.13
C ASP A 86 3.76 10.47 -2.85
N GLY A 87 3.55 10.84 -4.13
CA GLY A 87 4.55 11.48 -4.98
C GLY A 87 5.49 10.52 -5.71
N MET A 88 5.39 9.20 -5.49
CA MET A 88 6.19 8.19 -6.19
C MET A 88 5.38 7.49 -7.28
N LEU A 89 5.81 7.60 -8.54
CA LEU A 89 5.18 6.85 -9.64
C LEU A 89 5.52 5.36 -9.54
N LEU A 90 4.53 4.55 -9.21
CA LEU A 90 4.59 3.09 -9.23
C LEU A 90 3.92 2.58 -10.51
N ARG A 91 4.53 1.59 -11.16
CA ARG A 91 3.95 0.88 -12.31
C ARG A 91 3.49 -0.53 -11.88
N PRO A 92 2.62 -1.21 -12.65
CA PRO A 92 2.29 -2.60 -12.36
C PRO A 92 3.50 -3.53 -12.61
N PRO A 93 3.58 -4.68 -11.91
CA PRO A 93 2.63 -5.15 -10.91
C PRO A 93 2.73 -4.36 -9.60
N TYR A 94 1.57 -4.00 -9.03
CA TYR A 94 1.48 -3.39 -7.71
C TYR A 94 1.46 -4.47 -6.64
N ARG A 95 2.20 -4.27 -5.56
CA ARG A 95 2.31 -5.23 -4.46
C ARG A 95 1.99 -4.57 -3.14
N PHE A 96 0.86 -4.91 -2.55
CA PHE A 96 0.60 -4.59 -1.15
C PHE A 96 1.25 -5.63 -0.25
N THR A 97 1.93 -5.17 0.79
CA THR A 97 2.37 -5.99 1.91
C THR A 97 1.67 -5.48 3.16
N VAL A 98 0.94 -6.36 3.84
CA VAL A 98 -0.04 -5.99 4.85
C VAL A 98 0.22 -6.79 6.12
N ILE A 99 0.19 -6.15 7.28
CA ILE A 99 0.12 -6.78 8.61
C ILE A 99 -1.33 -6.74 9.10
N GLY A 100 -1.81 -7.87 9.63
CA GLY A 100 -3.16 -8.04 10.18
C GLY A 100 -3.54 -9.53 10.23
N ASP A 101 -4.76 -9.86 10.67
CA ASP A 101 -5.22 -11.25 10.65
C ASP A 101 -5.41 -11.73 9.19
N PRO A 102 -4.59 -12.68 8.71
CA PRO A 102 -4.58 -13.04 7.30
C PRO A 102 -5.89 -13.69 6.86
N SER A 103 -6.53 -14.46 7.74
CA SER A 103 -7.78 -15.15 7.41
C SER A 103 -8.97 -14.20 7.29
N THR A 104 -9.02 -13.20 8.18
CA THR A 104 -10.04 -12.15 8.19
C THR A 104 -9.90 -11.26 6.97
N ILE A 105 -8.67 -10.84 6.66
CA ILE A 105 -8.41 -9.98 5.50
C ILE A 105 -8.68 -10.71 4.19
N GLU A 106 -8.20 -11.95 4.02
CA GLU A 106 -8.48 -12.70 2.80
C GLU A 106 -9.98 -12.96 2.61
N THR A 107 -10.71 -13.27 3.69
CA THR A 107 -12.17 -13.42 3.66
C THR A 107 -12.85 -12.12 3.22
N ALA A 108 -12.44 -10.98 3.77
CA ALA A 108 -13.02 -9.68 3.45
C ALA A 108 -12.77 -9.28 1.99
N LEU A 109 -11.56 -9.51 1.49
CA LEU A 109 -11.19 -9.27 0.09
C LEU A 109 -11.97 -10.17 -0.88
N GLY A 110 -12.34 -11.38 -0.46
CA GLY A 110 -13.14 -12.31 -1.26
C GLY A 110 -14.64 -11.96 -1.34
N ILE A 111 -15.10 -10.87 -0.71
CA ILE A 111 -16.51 -10.47 -0.75
C ILE A 111 -16.86 -9.96 -2.17
N PRO A 112 -17.88 -10.53 -2.83
CA PRO A 112 -18.27 -10.10 -4.18
C PRO A 112 -18.64 -8.61 -4.27
N GLY A 113 -18.30 -8.00 -5.40
CA GLY A 113 -18.53 -6.58 -5.68
C GLY A 113 -17.42 -5.65 -5.17
N GLY A 114 -16.35 -6.20 -4.60
CA GLY A 114 -15.21 -5.44 -4.08
C GLY A 114 -14.16 -5.08 -5.13
N VAL A 115 -12.98 -4.71 -4.63
CA VAL A 115 -11.87 -4.23 -5.45
C VAL A 115 -11.24 -5.33 -6.30
N LEU A 116 -11.21 -6.58 -5.82
CA LEU A 116 -10.64 -7.69 -6.58
C LEU A 116 -11.44 -7.92 -7.86
N ASP A 117 -12.76 -7.95 -7.75
CA ASP A 117 -13.68 -8.04 -8.90
C ASP A 117 -13.47 -6.86 -9.85
N THR A 118 -13.29 -5.65 -9.31
CA THR A 118 -13.03 -4.44 -10.10
C THR A 118 -11.72 -4.56 -10.90
N VAL A 119 -10.65 -5.08 -10.29
CA VAL A 119 -9.38 -5.34 -10.97
C VAL A 119 -9.55 -6.35 -12.11
N GLU A 120 -10.25 -7.45 -11.85
CA GLU A 120 -10.46 -8.52 -12.85
C GLU A 120 -11.33 -8.05 -14.01
N GLN A 121 -12.39 -7.29 -13.74
CA GLN A 121 -13.24 -6.66 -14.78
C GLN A 121 -12.45 -5.73 -15.69
N ARG A 122 -11.42 -5.06 -15.17
CA ARG A 122 -10.50 -4.22 -15.94
C ARG A 122 -9.39 -5.01 -16.66
N GLY A 123 -9.42 -6.34 -16.58
CA GLY A 123 -8.46 -7.23 -17.22
C GLY A 123 -7.13 -7.37 -16.47
N GLY A 124 -7.10 -6.94 -15.21
CA GLY A 124 -6.03 -7.24 -14.28
C GLY A 124 -6.18 -8.64 -13.66
N ARG A 125 -5.25 -8.99 -12.78
CA ARG A 125 -5.30 -10.21 -11.97
C ARG A 125 -4.77 -9.93 -10.58
N VAL A 126 -5.40 -10.53 -9.58
CA VAL A 126 -4.96 -10.47 -8.18
C VAL A 126 -4.44 -11.82 -7.73
N VAL A 127 -3.34 -11.83 -6.98
CA VAL A 127 -2.81 -13.00 -6.28
C VAL A 127 -2.58 -12.62 -4.83
N VAL A 128 -3.17 -13.39 -3.91
CA VAL A 128 -3.03 -13.22 -2.46
C VAL A 128 -2.19 -14.37 -1.90
N VAL A 129 -1.24 -14.05 -1.04
CA VAL A 129 -0.38 -15.02 -0.35
C VAL A 129 -0.32 -14.67 1.13
N GLN A 130 -0.83 -15.56 1.98
CA GLN A 130 -0.71 -15.40 3.42
C GLN A 130 0.71 -15.69 3.92
N GLY A 131 1.11 -15.03 4.99
CA GLY A 131 2.38 -15.26 5.68
C GLY A 131 2.25 -15.11 7.19
N ARG A 132 2.97 -15.95 7.94
CA ARG A 132 3.02 -15.85 9.42
C ARG A 132 4.00 -14.77 9.90
N ASP A 133 4.92 -14.37 9.03
CA ASP A 133 6.01 -13.43 9.33
C ASP A 133 6.24 -12.54 8.10
N VAL A 134 5.42 -11.51 8.01
CA VAL A 134 5.45 -10.48 6.97
C VAL A 134 6.14 -9.24 7.55
N LEU A 135 6.91 -8.53 6.72
CA LEU A 135 7.60 -7.30 7.11
C LEU A 135 7.06 -6.12 6.30
N VAL A 136 6.52 -5.13 7.02
CA VAL A 136 6.31 -3.77 6.49
C VAL A 136 7.49 -2.92 6.94
N GLY A 137 8.50 -2.86 6.08
CA GLY A 137 9.79 -2.22 6.35
C GLY A 137 9.88 -0.76 5.91
N ALA A 138 9.03 -0.33 4.96
CA ALA A 138 9.02 1.04 4.50
C ALA A 138 8.62 2.00 5.63
N LEU A 139 9.30 3.14 5.72
CA LEU A 139 9.06 4.17 6.73
C LEU A 139 8.58 5.46 6.08
N ARG A 140 7.68 6.18 6.78
CA ARG A 140 7.31 7.54 6.43
C ARG A 140 8.36 8.50 6.97
N ALA A 141 8.89 9.35 6.11
CA ALA A 141 9.75 10.45 6.54
C ALA A 141 8.95 11.41 7.44
N THR A 142 9.46 11.70 8.63
CA THR A 142 8.85 12.69 9.53
C THR A 142 9.13 14.10 9.02
N THR A 143 8.09 14.89 8.82
CA THR A 143 8.22 16.34 8.60
C THR A 143 8.12 17.05 9.95
N THR A 144 9.07 17.93 10.25
CA THR A 144 8.99 18.75 11.47
C THR A 144 7.83 19.74 11.32
N PRO A 145 6.82 19.71 12.21
CA PRO A 145 5.72 20.66 12.14
C PRO A 145 6.25 22.08 12.36
N ARG A 146 5.81 23.04 11.53
CA ARG A 146 6.20 24.45 11.68
C ARG A 146 5.55 25.13 12.88
N TYR A 147 4.35 24.69 13.26
CA TYR A 147 3.53 25.36 14.28
C TYR A 147 3.08 24.42 15.41
N ALA A 148 2.70 23.18 15.09
CA ALA A 148 2.25 22.22 16.10
C ALA A 148 3.41 21.79 17.02
N ARG A 149 3.12 21.64 18.31
CA ARG A 149 4.04 21.08 19.32
C ARG A 149 3.33 19.96 20.08
N PRO A 150 4.04 18.92 20.52
CA PRO A 150 3.46 17.91 21.40
C PRO A 150 2.91 18.58 22.67
N ALA A 151 1.73 18.17 23.12
CA ALA A 151 1.26 18.53 24.44
C ALA A 151 2.20 17.90 25.48
N SER A 152 2.70 18.72 26.39
CA SER A 152 3.56 18.32 27.51
C SER A 152 2.81 17.52 28.55
#